data_AF-A0A920PMZ0-F1
#
_entry.id   AF-A0A920PMZ0-F1
#
_cell.length_a   1.000
_cell.length_b   1.000
_cell.length_c   1.000
_cell.angle_alpha   90.00
_cell.angle_beta   90.00
_cell.angle_gamma   90.00
#
_symmetry.space_group_name_H-M   'P 1'
#
loop_
_entity.id
_entity.type
_entity.pdbx_description
1 polymer ?
#
loop_
_entity_poly.entity_id
_entity_poly.type
_entity_poly.pdbx_seq_one_letter_code
_entity_poly.pdbx_strand_id
1 'polypeptide(L)'
;MTNRIVRLFHARFDPDLEGDRTVVMDDVMAKINAGLERVLNLDEDRILQGFINAVNSTLRTNYYQLGENATPASYLSLKFDFKCNSENARTQTDV
;
A
#
# COMPACT_ATOMS: atom_id res chain seq x y z
N MET A 1 9.91 2.29 -8.54
CA MET A 1 8.65 2.78 -7.91
C MET A 1 7.75 1.63 -7.47
N THR A 2 7.38 0.71 -8.36
CA THR A 2 6.46 -0.43 -8.11
C THR A 2 6.83 -1.30 -6.90
N ASN A 3 8.12 -1.59 -6.67
CA ASN A 3 8.58 -2.34 -5.49
C ASN A 3 8.16 -1.68 -4.16
N ARG A 4 8.06 -0.34 -4.11
CA ARG A 4 7.66 0.39 -2.90
C ARG A 4 6.18 0.18 -2.57
N ILE A 5 5.32 0.05 -3.58
CA ILE A 5 3.89 -0.26 -3.39
C ILE A 5 3.74 -1.67 -2.80
N VAL A 6 4.52 -2.63 -3.29
CA VAL A 6 4.56 -3.98 -2.73
C VAL A 6 5.08 -3.94 -1.28
N ARG A 7 6.11 -3.13 -1.00
CA ARG A 7 6.61 -2.93 0.36
C ARG A 7 5.56 -2.33 1.29
N LEU A 8 4.73 -1.40 0.82
CA LEU A 8 3.62 -0.84 1.59
C LEU A 8 2.58 -1.92 1.92
N PHE A 9 2.28 -2.80 0.97
CA PHE A 9 1.39 -3.94 1.20
C PHE A 9 1.96 -4.89 2.27
N HIS A 10 3.26 -5.21 2.20
CA HIS A 10 3.90 -6.01 3.25
C HIS A 10 3.87 -5.33 4.61
N ALA A 11 4.27 -4.05 4.70
CA ALA A 11 4.22 -3.30 5.94
C ALA A 11 2.82 -3.31 6.58
N ARG A 12 1.75 -3.25 5.79
CA ARG A 12 0.37 -3.25 6.33
C ARG A 12 -0.10 -4.61 6.84
N PHE A 13 0.23 -5.69 6.13
CA PHE A 13 -0.45 -6.98 6.33
C PHE A 13 0.45 -8.10 6.85
N ASP A 14 1.76 -7.92 6.84
CA ASP A 14 2.70 -8.94 7.30
C ASP A 14 2.58 -9.15 8.82
N PRO A 15 2.18 -10.35 9.30
CA PRO A 15 2.07 -10.64 10.73
C PRO A 15 3.45 -10.71 11.40
N ASP A 16 4.51 -11.03 10.66
CA ASP A 16 5.86 -11.24 11.18
C ASP A 16 6.74 -9.99 11.03
N LEU A 17 6.13 -8.83 10.73
CA LEU A 17 6.85 -7.58 10.57
C LEU A 17 7.60 -7.19 11.86
N GLU A 18 8.92 -7.11 11.77
CA GLU A 18 9.76 -6.60 12.85
C GLU A 18 9.67 -5.07 12.97
N GLY A 19 9.40 -4.57 14.17
CA GLY A 19 9.37 -3.13 14.49
C GLY A 19 7.96 -2.52 14.57
N ASP A 20 7.89 -1.19 14.64
CA ASP A 20 6.62 -0.46 14.63
C ASP A 20 6.08 -0.35 13.21
N ARG A 21 4.95 -1.03 12.98
CA ARG A 21 4.25 -1.05 11.71
C ARG A 21 3.95 0.36 11.17
N THR A 22 3.56 1.28 12.05
CA THR A 22 3.19 2.65 11.69
C THR A 22 4.41 3.39 11.13
N VAL A 23 5.55 3.27 11.81
CA VAL A 23 6.82 3.91 11.39
C VAL A 23 7.29 3.38 10.04
N VAL A 24 7.22 2.07 9.82
CA VAL A 24 7.60 1.45 8.54
C VAL A 24 6.66 1.89 7.43
N MET A 25 5.34 1.96 7.70
CA MET A 25 4.36 2.44 6.74
C MET A 25 4.61 3.90 6.34
N ASP A 26 4.84 4.78 7.32
CA ASP A 26 5.09 6.20 7.08
C ASP A 26 6.37 6.45 6.27
N ASP A 27 7.46 5.74 6.59
CA ASP A 27 8.71 5.79 5.83
C ASP A 27 8.52 5.34 4.37
N VAL A 28 7.78 4.25 4.16
CA VAL A 28 7.49 3.75 2.80
C VAL A 28 6.60 4.72 2.05
N MET A 29 5.60 5.32 2.71
CA MET A 29 4.72 6.34 2.12
C MET A 29 5.49 7.60 1.73
N ALA A 30 6.39 8.11 2.59
CA ALA A 30 7.24 9.25 2.26
C ALA A 30 8.10 8.99 1.02
N LYS A 31 8.67 7.78 0.94
CA LYS A 31 9.46 7.34 -0.23
C LYS A 31 8.64 7.15 -1.50
N ILE A 32 7.36 6.81 -1.38
CA ILE A 32 6.42 6.74 -2.50
C ILE A 32 6.11 8.16 -2.99
N ASN A 33 5.73 9.07 -2.10
CA ASN A 33 5.42 10.46 -2.45
C ASN A 33 6.59 11.16 -3.17
N ALA A 34 7.81 11.05 -2.62
CA ALA A 34 9.02 11.58 -3.27
C ALA A 34 9.35 10.90 -4.62
N GLY A 35 8.84 9.69 -4.84
CA GLY A 35 8.94 8.98 -6.11
C GLY A 35 7.93 9.47 -7.14
N LEU A 36 6.70 9.78 -6.72
CA LEU A 36 5.64 10.35 -7.56
C LEU A 36 6.00 11.74 -8.07
N GLU A 37 6.64 12.58 -7.25
CA GLU A 37 7.15 13.90 -7.65
C GLU A 37 8.12 13.86 -8.85
N ARG A 38 8.75 12.71 -9.11
CA ARG A 38 9.71 12.54 -10.20
C ARG A 38 9.10 11.93 -11.47
N VAL A 39 7.82 11.59 -11.44
CA VAL A 39 7.13 11.00 -12.59
C VAL A 39 6.77 12.11 -13.57
N LEU A 40 7.35 12.07 -14.76
CA LEU A 40 7.13 13.08 -15.81
C LEU A 40 5.83 12.85 -16.59
N ASN A 41 5.21 11.66 -16.46
CA ASN A 41 4.04 11.24 -17.21
C ASN A 41 2.78 11.19 -16.32
N LEU A 42 1.78 12.02 -16.63
CA LEU A 42 0.52 12.12 -15.88
C LEU A 42 -0.30 10.82 -15.87
N ASP A 43 -0.25 10.03 -16.94
CA ASP A 43 -1.03 8.79 -17.01
C ASP A 43 -0.42 7.70 -16.10
N GLU A 44 0.91 7.64 -16.02
CA GLU A 44 1.61 6.74 -15.10
C GLU A 44 1.35 7.13 -13.64
N ASP A 45 1.34 8.42 -13.34
CA ASP A 45 1.00 8.93 -12.01
C ASP A 45 -0.40 8.49 -11.59
N ARG A 46 -1.40 8.65 -12.47
CA ARG A 46 -2.78 8.23 -12.20
C ARG A 46 -2.90 6.72 -11.92
N ILE A 47 -2.18 5.89 -12.68
CA ILE A 47 -2.16 4.44 -12.48
C ILE A 47 -1.53 4.10 -11.13
N LEU A 48 -0.39 4.70 -10.79
CA LEU A 48 0.31 4.46 -9.52
C LEU A 48 -0.53 4.91 -8.33
N GLN A 49 -1.19 6.07 -8.42
CA GLN A 49 -2.10 6.57 -7.40
C GLN A 49 -3.29 5.60 -7.19
N GLY A 50 -3.81 5.02 -8.26
CA GLY A 50 -4.84 3.98 -8.21
C GLY A 50 -4.38 2.75 -7.42
N PHE A 51 -3.15 2.26 -7.65
CA PHE A 51 -2.60 1.13 -6.90
C PHE A 51 -2.34 1.46 -5.43
N ILE A 52 -1.81 2.65 -5.12
CA ILE A 52 -1.59 3.11 -3.75
C ILE A 52 -2.93 3.15 -2.99
N ASN A 53 -3.96 3.70 -3.63
CA ASN A 53 -5.30 3.75 -3.06
C ASN A 53 -5.88 2.34 -2.86
N ALA A 54 -5.72 1.43 -3.82
CA ALA A 54 -6.19 0.05 -3.67
C ALA A 54 -5.52 -0.68 -2.49
N VAL A 55 -4.20 -0.50 -2.31
CA VAL A 55 -3.47 -1.07 -1.16
C VAL A 55 -3.97 -0.45 0.16
N ASN A 56 -4.18 0.86 0.20
CA ASN A 56 -4.68 1.55 1.40
C ASN A 56 -6.13 1.20 1.75
N SER A 57 -6.99 0.98 0.75
CA SER A 57 -8.39 0.55 0.90
C SER A 57 -8.53 -0.94 1.20
N THR A 58 -7.46 -1.72 1.17
CA THR A 58 -7.52 -3.14 1.53
C THR A 58 -7.74 -3.26 3.05
N LEU A 59 -8.80 -3.96 3.44
CA LEU A 59 -9.16 -4.24 4.83
C LEU A 59 -8.62 -5.58 5.31
N ARG A 60 -8.71 -6.61 4.47
CA ARG A 60 -8.29 -7.97 4.81
C ARG A 60 -7.71 -8.66 3.60
N THR A 61 -6.62 -9.41 3.83
CA THR A 61 -6.02 -10.31 2.86
C THR A 61 -5.79 -11.68 3.51
N ASN A 62 -5.95 -12.75 2.73
CA ASN A 62 -5.55 -14.10 3.13
C ASN A 62 -4.11 -14.43 2.73
N TYR A 63 -3.36 -13.48 2.17
CA TYR A 63 -2.02 -13.71 1.61
C TYR A 63 -1.03 -14.36 2.61
N TYR A 64 -1.12 -14.03 3.90
CA TYR A 64 -0.27 -14.58 4.96
C TYR A 64 -0.86 -15.80 5.64
N GLN A 65 -2.06 -16.24 5.25
CA GLN A 65 -2.65 -17.46 5.80
C GLN A 65 -2.09 -18.67 5.07
N LEU A 66 -1.29 -19.45 5.80
CA LEU A 66 -0.82 -20.75 5.35
C LEU A 66 -1.87 -21.82 5.69
N GLY A 67 -2.15 -22.72 4.74
CA GLY A 67 -3.00 -23.89 4.95
C GLY A 67 -2.30 -25.00 5.73
N GLU A 68 -2.97 -26.15 5.87
CA GLU A 68 -2.52 -27.29 6.70
C GLU A 68 -1.10 -27.80 6.39
N ASN A 69 -0.58 -27.59 5.18
CA ASN A 69 0.74 -28.05 4.76
C ASN A 69 1.78 -26.92 4.63
N ALA A 70 1.60 -25.80 5.32
CA ALA A 70 2.39 -24.57 5.12
C ALA A 70 2.35 -24.06 3.66
N THR A 71 1.35 -24.49 2.89
CA THR A 71 1.13 -24.05 1.51
C THR A 71 0.20 -22.83 1.50
N PRO A 72 0.52 -21.78 0.74
CA PRO A 72 -0.42 -20.68 0.54
C PRO A 72 -1.70 -21.20 -0.12
N ALA A 73 -2.84 -20.58 0.19
CA ALA A 73 -4.11 -20.93 -0.43
C ALA A 73 -4.03 -20.76 -1.97
N SER A 74 -4.68 -21.64 -2.73
CA SER A 74 -4.72 -21.56 -4.21
C SER A 74 -5.48 -20.33 -4.74
N TYR A 75 -6.00 -19.47 -3.86
CA TYR A 75 -6.75 -18.27 -4.18
C TYR A 75 -6.31 -17.09 -3.31
N LEU A 76 -6.31 -15.90 -3.91
CA LEU A 76 -6.10 -14.63 -3.20
C LEU A 76 -7.45 -13.95 -2.98
N SER A 77 -7.81 -13.73 -1.71
CA SER A 77 -8.99 -12.97 -1.30
C SER A 77 -8.58 -11.63 -0.75
N LEU A 78 -8.98 -10.56 -1.43
CA LEU A 78 -8.80 -9.17 -0.98
C LEU A 78 -10.17 -8.56 -0.69
N LYS A 79 -10.36 -8.05 0.53
CA LYS A 79 -11.54 -7.26 0.87
C LYS A 79 -11.16 -5.79 0.82
N PHE A 80 -11.86 -5.02 -0.01
CA PHE A 80 -11.66 -3.58 -0.14
C PHE A 80 -12.82 -2.82 0.51
N ASP A 81 -12.52 -1.69 1.11
CA ASP A 81 -13.51 -0.67 1.46
C ASP A 81 -13.17 0.61 0.69
N PHE A 82 -14.00 0.92 -0.30
CA PHE A 82 -13.87 2.14 -1.09
C PHE A 82 -14.53 3.29 -0.32
N LYS A 83 -13.92 3.70 0.79
CA LYS A 83 -14.20 5.04 1.31
C LYS A 83 -13.47 6.06 0.45
N CYS A 84 -14.14 7.16 0.15
CA CYS A 84 -13.48 8.34 -0.39
C CYS A 84 -12.47 8.81 0.66
N ASN A 85 -11.19 8.46 0.49
CA ASN A 85 -10.11 8.89 1.38
C ASN A 85 -9.80 10.36 1.10
N SER A 86 -10.64 11.26 1.60
CA SER A 86 -10.45 12.71 1.48
C SER A 86 -9.32 13.24 2.38
N GLU A 87 -8.67 12.37 3.14
CA GLU A 87 -7.63 12.75 4.12
C GLU A 87 -6.24 12.95 3.48
N ASN A 88 -5.96 12.34 2.32
CA ASN A 88 -4.69 12.56 1.61
C ASN A 88 -4.68 13.82 0.71
N ALA A 89 -5.80 14.54 0.60
CA ALA A 89 -5.90 15.72 -0.25
C ALA A 89 -5.46 17.04 0.43
N ARG A 90 -4.91 17.00 1.67
CA ARG A 90 -4.66 18.21 2.48
C ARG A 90 -3.22 18.45 2.93
N THR A 91 -2.23 17.70 2.45
CA THR A 91 -0.82 18.01 2.77
C THR A 91 -0.09 18.79 1.67
N GLN A 92 -0.83 19.39 0.74
CA GLN A 92 -0.27 20.31 -0.27
C GLN A 92 -0.91 21.70 -0.16
N THR A 93 -0.75 22.35 1.01
CA THR A 93 -0.84 23.82 1.10
C THR A 93 0.14 24.31 2.19
N ASP A 94 0.85 25.38 1.86
CA ASP A 94 1.68 26.27 2.70
C ASP A 94 3.15 25.87 2.93
N VAL A 95 4.06 26.22 2.00
CA VAL A 95 4.84 27.49 1.94
C VAL A 95 5.68 27.59 0.67
#